data_AF-A0A7V9KL37-F1
#
_entry.id   AF-A0A7V9KL37-F1
#
_cell.length_a   1.000
_cell.length_b   1.000
_cell.length_c   1.000
_cell.angle_alpha   90.00
_cell.angle_beta   90.00
_cell.angle_gamma   90.00
#
_symmetry.space_group_name_H-M   'P 1'
#
loop_
_entity.id
_entity.type
_entity.pdbx_description
1 polymer ?
#
loop_
_entity_poly.entity_id
_entity_poly.type
_entity_poly.pdbx_seq_one_letter_code
_entity_poly.pdbx_strand_id
1 'polypeptide(L)'
;MGSHTGAGQRGSASVEHAALVLLIALVACAVAAVVSLDGPDQHNSLASAIAQKQRCAVRFPDPCWQDPLTAAYGRGLDGVVRALAPAPSTMLGPAGLGLVGVDYRRCRQAHCATPLPGPAGLHLTIANRRTTAFTSVREGRSPGAGVEIDYWIYRPTIGWELIRRLVDRSELASYAGTPLLDSADPVLVPLETLLGRDDAKFPPGEIPPWQGRIESQWAR
;
A
#
# COMPACT_ATOMS: atom_id res chain seq x y z
N MET A 1 5.84 -80.60 27.45
CA MET A 1 6.43 -79.32 27.91
C MET A 1 6.41 -78.36 26.75
N GLY A 2 5.71 -77.22 26.90
CA GLY A 2 5.71 -76.11 25.92
C GLY A 2 7.09 -75.43 25.85
N SER A 3 7.33 -74.37 25.08
CA SER A 3 6.42 -73.34 24.60
C SER A 3 7.15 -72.46 23.58
N HIS A 4 6.36 -71.70 22.79
CA HIS A 4 6.68 -70.42 22.13
C HIS A 4 7.63 -70.39 20.92
N THR A 5 7.05 -70.65 19.74
CA THR A 5 7.40 -69.92 18.52
C THR A 5 6.74 -68.55 18.54
N GLY A 6 7.52 -67.49 18.73
CA GLY A 6 7.09 -66.11 18.55
C GLY A 6 6.82 -65.82 17.08
N ALA A 7 5.57 -65.51 16.74
CA ALA A 7 5.19 -65.03 15.43
C ALA A 7 5.87 -63.67 15.17
N GLY A 8 6.70 -63.60 14.12
CA GLY A 8 7.31 -62.37 13.68
C GLY A 8 6.26 -61.40 13.16
N GLN A 9 5.88 -60.44 13.99
CA GLN A 9 5.03 -59.32 13.61
C GLN A 9 5.84 -58.34 12.75
N ARG A 10 6.04 -58.69 11.47
CA ARG A 10 6.73 -57.84 10.50
C ARG A 10 5.74 -56.86 9.87
N GLY A 11 5.64 -55.69 10.49
CA GLY A 11 5.76 -54.38 9.84
C GLY A 11 4.86 -54.04 8.64
N SER A 12 3.54 -54.14 8.72
CA SER A 12 2.66 -53.44 7.76
C SER A 12 2.75 -51.91 7.89
N ALA A 13 3.02 -51.41 9.11
CA ALA A 13 3.17 -49.99 9.38
C ALA A 13 4.34 -49.34 8.62
N SER A 14 5.42 -50.07 8.33
CA SER A 14 6.60 -49.50 7.65
C SER A 14 6.34 -49.19 6.17
N VAL A 15 5.55 -50.03 5.50
CA VAL A 15 5.30 -49.91 4.05
C VAL A 15 4.40 -48.71 3.74
N GLU A 16 3.41 -48.47 4.60
CA GLU A 16 2.51 -47.31 4.48
C GLU A 16 3.26 -45.98 4.68
N HIS A 17 4.21 -45.94 5.64
CA HIS A 17 5.03 -44.75 5.85
C HIS A 17 6.01 -44.52 4.70
N ALA A 18 6.62 -45.59 4.17
CA ALA A 18 7.48 -45.47 2.99
C ALA A 18 6.71 -44.98 1.76
N ALA A 19 5.50 -45.49 1.53
CA ALA A 19 4.64 -45.05 0.43
C ALA A 19 4.19 -43.60 0.59
N LEU A 20 3.84 -43.17 1.81
CA LEU A 20 3.45 -41.79 2.09
C LEU A 20 4.63 -40.83 1.88
N VAL A 21 5.82 -41.17 2.36
CA VAL A 21 7.04 -40.37 2.14
C VAL A 21 7.36 -40.26 0.66
N LEU A 22 7.23 -41.37 -0.09
CA LEU A 22 7.48 -41.38 -1.54
C LEU A 22 6.45 -40.54 -2.30
N LEU A 23 5.18 -40.59 -1.89
CA LEU A 23 4.12 -39.75 -2.45
C LEU A 23 4.39 -38.26 -2.21
N ILE A 24 4.77 -37.89 -0.98
CA ILE A 24 5.12 -36.50 -0.64
C ILE A 24 6.31 -36.02 -1.47
N ALA A 25 7.34 -36.86 -1.63
CA ALA A 25 8.50 -36.54 -2.44
C ALA A 25 8.12 -36.34 -3.93
N LEU A 26 7.26 -37.20 -4.48
CA LEU A 26 6.77 -37.06 -5.85
C LEU A 26 5.94 -35.79 -6.06
N VAL A 27 5.06 -35.46 -5.11
CA VAL A 27 4.29 -34.20 -5.15
C VAL A 27 5.22 -32.99 -5.09
N ALA A 28 6.24 -33.01 -4.22
CA ALA A 28 7.22 -31.93 -4.13
C ALA A 28 8.02 -31.76 -5.43
N CYS A 29 8.48 -32.86 -6.04
CA CYS A 29 9.16 -32.84 -7.33
C CYS A 29 8.26 -32.33 -8.46
N ALA A 30 6.99 -32.75 -8.49
CA ALA A 30 6.03 -32.27 -9.48
C ALA A 30 5.77 -30.77 -9.35
N VAL A 31 5.62 -30.25 -8.13
CA VAL A 31 5.50 -28.81 -7.86
C VAL A 31 6.76 -28.06 -8.31
N ALA A 32 7.95 -28.57 -7.99
CA ALA A 32 9.22 -27.95 -8.40
C ALA A 32 9.38 -27.92 -9.93
N ALA A 33 8.96 -28.98 -10.62
CA ALA A 33 8.99 -29.05 -12.08
C ALA A 33 8.03 -28.03 -12.72
N VAL A 34 6.80 -27.89 -12.20
CA VAL A 34 5.84 -26.88 -12.67
C VAL A 34 6.38 -25.46 -12.46
N VAL A 35 7.01 -25.18 -11.32
CA VAL A 35 7.59 -23.86 -11.03
C VAL A 35 8.78 -23.53 -11.93
N SER A 36 9.49 -24.53 -12.45
CA SER A 36 10.68 -24.34 -13.29
C SER A 36 10.37 -24.12 -14.77
N LEU A 37 9.11 -24.27 -15.20
CA LEU A 37 8.69 -24.06 -16.59
C LEU A 37 8.40 -22.59 -16.93
N ASP A 38 8.22 -21.74 -15.91
CA ASP A 38 8.07 -20.31 -16.09
C ASP A 38 9.46 -19.64 -16.12
N GLY A 39 9.73 -18.90 -17.19
CA GLY A 39 11.02 -18.27 -17.45
C GLY A 39 11.47 -17.27 -16.36
N PRO A 40 12.72 -16.77 -16.47
CA PRO A 40 13.45 -16.08 -15.40
C PRO A 40 12.82 -14.78 -14.85
N ASP A 41 11.75 -14.27 -15.47
CA ASP A 41 11.11 -13.01 -15.06
C ASP A 41 9.88 -13.19 -14.14
N GLN A 42 9.40 -14.42 -13.91
CA GLN A 42 8.13 -14.68 -13.18
C GLN A 42 8.30 -15.33 -11.79
N HIS A 43 9.53 -15.67 -11.37
CA HIS A 43 9.79 -16.37 -10.11
C HIS A 43 9.52 -15.56 -8.83
N ASN A 44 9.15 -14.29 -8.95
CA ASN A 44 8.84 -13.45 -7.79
C ASN A 44 7.34 -13.30 -7.49
N SER A 45 6.43 -13.75 -8.36
CA SER A 45 4.98 -13.44 -8.21
C SER A 45 4.34 -14.11 -6.99
N LEU A 46 4.60 -15.40 -6.75
CA LEU A 46 3.98 -16.13 -5.63
C LEU A 46 4.61 -15.74 -4.28
N ALA A 47 5.94 -15.70 -4.20
CA ALA A 47 6.64 -15.32 -2.98
C ALA A 47 6.33 -13.86 -2.59
N SER A 48 6.28 -12.94 -3.57
CA SER A 48 5.85 -11.56 -3.32
C SER A 48 4.37 -11.47 -2.94
N ALA A 49 3.48 -12.23 -3.57
CA ALA A 49 2.06 -12.27 -3.21
C ALA A 49 1.82 -12.83 -1.80
N ILE A 50 2.56 -13.86 -1.40
CA ILE A 50 2.53 -14.42 -0.03
C ILE A 50 3.09 -13.41 0.96
N ALA A 51 4.25 -12.81 0.68
CA ALA A 51 4.83 -11.78 1.54
C ALA A 51 3.94 -10.53 1.64
N GLN A 52 3.23 -10.18 0.56
CA GLN A 52 2.25 -9.11 0.53
C GLN A 52 1.04 -9.46 1.40
N LYS A 53 0.48 -10.68 1.27
CA LYS A 53 -0.62 -11.22 2.11
C LYS A 53 -0.25 -11.33 3.60
N GLN A 54 1.00 -11.65 3.94
CA GLN A 54 1.49 -11.68 5.32
C GLN A 54 1.66 -10.27 5.90
N ARG A 55 2.25 -9.32 5.15
CA ARG A 55 2.35 -7.90 5.56
C ARG A 55 0.99 -7.24 5.71
N CYS A 56 0.06 -7.67 4.87
CA CYS A 56 -1.35 -7.32 4.82
C CYS A 56 -2.10 -7.60 6.11
N ALA A 57 -2.00 -8.82 6.63
CA ALA A 57 -2.74 -9.27 7.82
C ALA A 57 -2.41 -8.44 9.07
N VAL A 58 -1.23 -7.81 9.10
CA VAL A 58 -0.77 -6.95 10.20
C VAL A 58 -1.23 -5.49 10.04
N ARG A 59 -1.59 -5.06 8.82
CA ARG A 59 -2.04 -3.68 8.54
C ARG A 59 -3.57 -3.57 8.60
N PHE A 60 -4.15 -3.83 9.77
CA PHE A 60 -5.51 -3.39 10.06
C PHE A 60 -5.52 -1.86 10.25
N PRO A 61 -6.50 -1.10 9.73
CA PRO A 61 -7.77 -1.51 9.11
C PRO A 61 -7.83 -1.38 7.56
N ASP A 62 -6.73 -1.07 6.87
CA ASP A 62 -6.78 -0.74 5.43
C ASP A 62 -6.74 -2.02 4.54
N PRO A 63 -7.58 -2.17 3.50
CA PRO A 63 -7.59 -3.33 2.60
C PRO A 63 -6.30 -3.38 1.76
N CYS A 64 -5.33 -4.09 2.29
CA CYS A 64 -3.96 -4.18 1.79
C CYS A 64 -3.77 -5.06 0.53
N TRP A 65 -4.80 -5.79 0.11
CA TRP A 65 -4.77 -6.77 -0.99
C TRP A 65 -5.12 -6.14 -2.34
N GLN A 66 -5.59 -4.89 -2.32
CA GLN A 66 -5.83 -4.06 -3.48
C GLN A 66 -4.97 -2.81 -3.35
N ASP A 67 -4.51 -2.29 -4.48
CA ASP A 67 -3.89 -0.98 -4.48
C ASP A 67 -4.91 0.07 -3.95
N PRO A 68 -4.56 0.89 -2.94
CA PRO A 68 -5.50 1.82 -2.33
C PRO A 68 -6.13 2.80 -3.32
N LEU A 69 -5.36 3.30 -4.30
CA LEU A 69 -5.85 4.24 -5.29
C LEU A 69 -6.76 3.55 -6.30
N THR A 70 -6.41 2.35 -6.74
CA THR A 70 -7.32 1.54 -7.58
C THR A 70 -8.62 1.23 -6.82
N ALA A 71 -8.56 0.92 -5.53
CA ALA A 71 -9.75 0.65 -4.71
C ALA A 71 -10.64 1.89 -4.56
N ALA A 72 -10.05 3.08 -4.46
CA ALA A 72 -10.78 4.34 -4.31
C ALA A 72 -11.28 4.92 -5.64
N TYR A 73 -10.48 4.89 -6.71
CA TYR A 73 -10.76 5.65 -7.93
C TYR A 73 -10.95 4.76 -9.17
N GLY A 74 -10.68 3.46 -9.04
CA GLY A 74 -10.61 2.55 -10.17
C GLY A 74 -9.30 2.70 -10.95
N ARG A 75 -8.99 1.68 -11.77
CA ARG A 75 -7.73 1.60 -12.53
C ARG A 75 -7.51 2.79 -13.47
N GLY A 76 -8.57 3.33 -14.05
CA GLY A 76 -8.48 4.44 -15.00
C GLY A 76 -7.97 5.75 -14.38
N LEU A 77 -8.33 6.03 -13.12
CA LEU A 77 -7.95 7.27 -12.44
C LEU A 77 -6.70 7.12 -11.57
N ASP A 78 -6.38 5.91 -11.10
CA ASP A 78 -5.16 5.63 -10.33
C ASP A 78 -3.89 6.12 -11.06
N GLY A 79 -3.76 5.77 -12.35
CA GLY A 79 -2.59 6.14 -13.15
C GLY A 79 -2.37 7.65 -13.27
N VAL A 80 -3.44 8.45 -13.38
CA VAL A 80 -3.31 9.92 -13.44
C VAL A 80 -3.00 10.53 -12.08
N VAL A 81 -3.60 9.99 -10.99
CA VAL A 81 -3.32 10.43 -9.62
C VAL A 81 -1.84 10.21 -9.27
N ARG A 82 -1.23 9.12 -9.74
CA ARG A 82 0.20 8.87 -9.59
C ARG A 82 1.06 9.77 -10.45
N ALA A 83 0.73 9.88 -11.74
CA ALA A 83 1.54 10.65 -12.69
C ALA A 83 1.62 12.13 -12.33
N LEU A 84 0.56 12.67 -11.73
CA LEU A 84 0.46 14.08 -11.38
C LEU A 84 0.77 14.37 -9.90
N ALA A 85 1.21 13.36 -9.15
CA ALA A 85 1.59 13.53 -7.76
C ALA A 85 2.69 14.59 -7.61
N PRO A 86 2.56 15.53 -6.67
CA PRO A 86 3.59 16.54 -6.45
C PRO A 86 4.87 15.89 -5.93
N ALA A 87 6.01 16.34 -6.45
CA ALA A 87 7.30 15.94 -5.90
C ALA A 87 7.38 16.33 -4.41
N PRO A 88 7.90 15.44 -3.54
CA PRO A 88 8.10 15.76 -2.13
C PRO A 88 8.95 17.02 -1.96
N SER A 89 8.52 17.90 -1.06
CA SER A 89 9.22 19.14 -0.73
C SER A 89 9.30 19.31 0.78
N THR A 90 10.26 20.11 1.22
CA THR A 90 10.43 20.47 2.63
C THR A 90 9.93 21.90 2.86
N MET A 91 9.27 22.16 3.98
CA MET A 91 8.87 23.50 4.41
C MET A 91 9.37 23.77 5.83
N LEU A 92 9.84 24.99 6.10
CA LEU A 92 10.30 25.37 7.43
C LEU A 92 9.12 25.55 8.38
N GLY A 93 9.12 24.80 9.48
CA GLY A 93 8.17 24.98 10.57
C GLY A 93 8.55 26.14 11.51
N PRO A 94 7.68 26.48 12.48
CA PRO A 94 7.92 27.59 13.42
C PRO A 94 9.22 27.48 14.22
N ALA A 95 9.68 26.25 14.47
CA ALA A 95 10.94 25.97 15.17
C ALA A 95 12.19 26.02 14.24
N GLY A 96 12.04 26.44 12.98
CA GLY A 96 13.12 26.44 11.99
C GLY A 96 13.50 25.05 11.46
N LEU A 97 12.80 23.99 11.87
CA LEU A 97 13.00 22.64 11.34
C LEU A 97 12.36 22.52 9.95
N GLY A 98 13.09 21.96 8.99
CA GLY A 98 12.50 21.53 7.73
C GLY A 98 11.59 20.32 7.96
N LEU A 99 10.35 20.39 7.50
CA LEU A 99 9.35 19.34 7.65
C LEU A 99 8.88 18.84 6.29
N VAL A 100 8.75 17.52 6.11
CA VAL A 100 8.13 16.88 4.94
C VAL A 100 6.67 16.51 5.20
N GLY A 101 5.90 16.21 4.15
CA GLY A 101 4.54 15.72 4.26
C GLY A 101 4.48 14.33 4.88
N VAL A 102 3.61 14.10 5.85
CA VAL A 102 3.51 12.82 6.57
C VAL A 102 2.07 12.36 6.77
N ASP A 103 1.89 11.05 6.97
CA ASP A 103 0.60 10.49 7.38
C ASP A 103 0.25 10.94 8.81
N TYR A 104 -0.76 11.82 8.93
CA TYR A 104 -1.22 12.36 10.22
C TYR A 104 -1.69 11.28 11.20
N ARG A 105 -2.04 10.08 10.72
CA ARG A 105 -2.44 8.95 11.58
C ARG A 105 -1.24 8.36 12.31
N ARG A 106 -0.02 8.56 11.78
CA ARG A 106 1.23 7.98 12.29
C ARG A 106 2.21 9.01 12.84
N CYS A 107 2.10 10.26 12.42
CA CYS A 107 3.00 11.35 12.81
C CYS A 107 2.25 12.66 12.95
N ARG A 108 2.28 13.26 14.15
CA ARG A 108 1.65 14.56 14.47
C ARG A 108 2.58 15.50 15.24
N GLN A 109 3.87 15.25 15.16
CA GLN A 109 4.89 16.03 15.85
C GLN A 109 5.97 16.43 14.84
N ALA A 110 6.53 17.62 14.98
CA ALA A 110 7.56 18.13 14.07
C ALA A 110 8.76 17.16 13.92
N HIS A 111 9.20 16.56 15.03
CA HIS A 111 10.33 15.64 15.03
C HIS A 111 10.13 14.42 14.10
N CYS A 112 8.94 13.80 14.09
CA CYS A 112 8.72 12.63 13.23
C CYS A 112 8.54 12.98 11.74
N ALA A 113 8.31 14.26 11.43
CA ALA A 113 8.22 14.80 10.08
C ALA A 113 9.53 15.43 9.59
N THR A 114 10.60 15.36 10.38
CA THR A 114 11.91 15.89 9.98
C THR A 114 12.56 14.93 8.95
N PRO A 115 12.96 15.42 7.76
CA PRO A 115 13.53 14.58 6.72
C PRO A 115 14.89 14.01 7.13
N LEU A 116 15.26 12.84 6.60
CA LEU A 116 16.65 12.40 6.63
C LEU A 116 17.58 13.43 5.95
N PRO A 117 18.87 13.49 6.32
CA PRO A 117 19.83 14.32 5.60
C PRO A 117 20.00 13.88 4.13
N GLY A 118 20.24 14.85 3.25
CA GLY A 118 20.52 14.59 1.83
C GLY A 118 19.28 14.17 1.02
N PRO A 119 19.48 13.56 -0.18
CA PRO A 119 18.40 13.23 -1.10
C PRO A 119 17.36 12.25 -0.51
N ALA A 120 17.78 11.37 0.39
CA ALA A 120 16.89 10.43 1.07
C ALA A 120 15.79 11.13 1.89
N GLY A 121 16.04 12.36 2.32
CA GLY A 121 15.11 13.18 3.10
C GLY A 121 13.81 13.52 2.40
N LEU A 122 13.80 13.51 1.06
CA LEU A 122 12.58 13.73 0.29
C LEU A 122 11.63 12.53 0.37
N HIS A 123 12.16 11.34 0.65
CA HIS A 123 11.43 10.08 0.63
C HIS A 123 11.10 9.56 2.03
N LEU A 124 11.98 9.86 3.00
CA LEU A 124 11.96 9.24 4.31
C LEU A 124 12.39 10.21 5.41
N THR A 125 11.66 10.19 6.52
CA THR A 125 11.99 10.97 7.72
C THR A 125 12.99 10.26 8.62
N ILE A 126 13.61 11.00 9.54
CA ILE A 126 14.47 10.44 10.59
C ILE A 126 13.75 9.44 11.50
N ALA A 127 12.41 9.51 11.56
CA ALA A 127 11.56 8.57 12.29
C ALA A 127 11.08 7.39 11.42
N ASN A 128 11.73 7.14 10.28
CA ASN A 128 11.40 6.08 9.33
C ASN A 128 9.92 6.16 8.86
N ARG A 129 9.45 7.39 8.58
CA ARG A 129 8.14 7.63 7.95
C ARG A 129 8.36 8.00 6.50
N ARG A 130 7.57 7.41 5.60
CA ARG A 130 7.59 7.80 4.19
C ARG A 130 6.89 9.15 4.02
N THR A 131 7.36 9.95 3.06
CA THR A 131 6.64 11.15 2.67
C THR A 131 5.26 10.78 2.13
N THR A 132 4.23 11.55 2.47
CA THR A 132 2.84 11.21 2.17
C THR A 132 2.06 12.43 1.68
N ALA A 133 1.18 12.19 0.71
CA ALA A 133 0.13 13.11 0.29
C ALA A 133 -1.22 12.37 0.34
N PHE A 134 -2.23 13.04 0.89
CA PHE A 134 -3.60 12.54 0.87
C PHE A 134 -4.28 13.01 -0.41
N THR A 135 -5.07 12.16 -1.06
CA THR A 135 -5.67 12.48 -2.35
C THR A 135 -7.19 12.55 -2.25
N SER A 136 -7.81 13.38 -3.07
CA SER A 136 -9.24 13.35 -3.35
C SER A 136 -9.48 13.63 -4.82
N VAL A 137 -10.44 12.94 -5.42
CA VAL A 137 -10.73 13.04 -6.85
C VAL A 137 -12.19 13.41 -7.06
N ARG A 138 -12.43 14.44 -7.88
CA ARG A 138 -13.77 14.86 -8.31
C ARG A 138 -13.84 14.86 -9.82
N GLU A 139 -14.80 14.12 -10.36
CA GLU A 139 -15.15 14.21 -11.77
C GLU A 139 -16.15 15.35 -11.99
N GLY A 140 -15.95 16.14 -13.05
CA GLY A 140 -16.92 17.17 -13.43
C GLY A 140 -18.24 16.55 -13.90
N ARG A 141 -19.36 17.21 -13.57
CA ARG A 141 -20.71 16.66 -13.83
C ARG A 141 -21.15 16.70 -15.29
N SER A 142 -20.48 17.50 -16.12
CA SER A 142 -20.86 17.69 -17.53
C SER A 142 -20.14 16.70 -18.46
N PRO A 143 -20.75 16.28 -19.58
CA PRO A 143 -20.05 15.52 -20.60
C PRO A 143 -18.82 16.28 -21.11
N GLY A 144 -17.66 15.63 -21.10
CA GLY A 144 -16.38 16.25 -21.45
C GLY A 144 -15.71 17.03 -20.32
N ALA A 145 -16.34 17.16 -19.16
CA ALA A 145 -15.67 17.73 -18.00
C ALA A 145 -14.49 16.85 -17.57
N GLY A 146 -13.40 17.52 -17.20
CA GLY A 146 -12.19 16.89 -16.71
C GLY A 146 -12.32 16.33 -15.30
N VAL A 147 -11.17 15.92 -14.79
CA VAL A 147 -10.99 15.40 -13.43
C VAL A 147 -10.19 16.42 -12.63
N GLU A 148 -10.68 16.74 -11.44
CA GLU A 148 -9.96 17.52 -10.45
C GLU A 148 -9.36 16.58 -9.40
N ILE A 149 -8.06 16.73 -9.16
CA ILE A 149 -7.30 15.96 -8.19
C ILE A 149 -6.73 16.93 -7.16
N ASP A 150 -7.17 16.77 -5.91
CA ASP A 150 -6.67 17.52 -4.76
C ASP A 150 -5.64 16.66 -4.01
N TYR A 151 -4.42 17.17 -3.86
CA TYR A 151 -3.37 16.60 -3.02
C TYR A 151 -3.23 17.43 -1.75
N TRP A 152 -3.45 16.81 -0.60
CA TRP A 152 -3.36 17.42 0.72
C TRP A 152 -2.09 16.95 1.43
N ILE A 153 -1.18 17.87 1.72
CA ILE A 153 0.10 17.59 2.37
C ILE A 153 0.03 18.08 3.80
N TYR A 154 0.06 17.16 4.76
CA TYR A 154 0.06 17.49 6.19
C TYR A 154 1.48 17.60 6.72
N ARG A 155 1.78 18.73 7.38
CA ARG A 155 3.04 18.98 8.09
C ARG A 155 2.71 19.42 9.52
N PRO A 156 3.05 18.63 10.55
CA PRO A 156 2.80 19.01 11.95
C PRO A 156 3.35 20.41 12.25
N THR A 157 2.66 21.19 13.08
CA THR A 157 2.98 22.59 13.44
C THR A 157 2.87 23.63 12.31
N ILE A 158 2.62 23.21 11.07
CA ILE A 158 2.34 24.10 9.93
C ILE A 158 0.88 23.96 9.49
N GLY A 159 0.37 22.73 9.42
CA GLY A 159 -0.99 22.42 8.99
C GLY A 159 -1.03 21.74 7.63
N TRP A 160 -2.01 22.11 6.81
CA TRP A 160 -2.34 21.44 5.55
C TRP A 160 -2.07 22.35 4.35
N GLU A 161 -1.33 21.82 3.38
CA GLU A 161 -1.12 22.43 2.07
C GLU A 161 -1.99 21.73 1.03
N LEU A 162 -2.67 22.51 0.18
CA LEU A 162 -3.45 22.01 -0.95
C LEU A 162 -2.70 22.24 -2.25
N ILE A 163 -2.51 21.17 -3.03
CA ILE A 163 -2.05 21.24 -4.41
C ILE A 163 -3.16 20.65 -5.30
N ARG A 164 -3.68 21.47 -6.21
CA ARG A 164 -4.72 21.05 -7.15
C ARG A 164 -4.15 20.76 -8.53
N ARG A 165 -4.68 19.73 -9.17
CA ARG A 165 -4.46 19.40 -10.58
C ARG A 165 -5.80 19.26 -11.29
N LEU A 166 -5.87 19.76 -12.51
CA LEU A 166 -7.00 19.61 -13.41
C LEU A 166 -6.50 18.86 -14.63
N VAL A 167 -7.26 17.85 -15.05
CA VAL A 167 -6.91 16.99 -16.18
C VAL A 167 -8.10 16.89 -17.09
N ASP A 168 -7.91 17.18 -18.36
CA ASP A 168 -8.98 17.04 -19.33
C ASP A 168 -9.28 15.56 -19.59
N ARG A 169 -10.55 15.26 -19.86
CA ARG A 169 -10.99 13.87 -20.07
C ARG A 169 -10.26 13.19 -21.23
N SER A 170 -9.87 13.96 -22.25
CA SER A 170 -9.08 13.49 -23.39
C SER A 170 -7.66 13.06 -23.01
N GLU A 171 -7.10 13.61 -21.93
CA GLU A 171 -5.74 13.32 -21.49
C GLU A 171 -5.67 12.07 -20.60
N LEU A 172 -6.78 11.65 -19.99
CA LEU A 172 -6.81 10.51 -19.06
C LEU A 172 -6.23 9.23 -19.66
N ALA A 173 -6.51 8.96 -20.94
CA ALA A 173 -6.01 7.77 -21.62
C ALA A 173 -4.47 7.73 -21.70
N SER A 174 -3.81 8.88 -21.73
CA SER A 174 -2.33 8.96 -21.76
C SER A 174 -1.70 8.48 -20.45
N TYR A 175 -2.43 8.53 -19.34
CA TYR A 175 -1.97 8.10 -18.02
C TYR A 175 -2.29 6.64 -17.70
N ALA A 176 -2.99 5.92 -18.59
CA ALA A 176 -3.35 4.51 -18.36
C ALA A 176 -2.13 3.58 -18.24
N GLY A 177 -0.99 3.99 -18.82
CA GLY A 177 0.28 3.26 -18.75
C GLY A 177 1.15 3.57 -17.53
N THR A 178 0.71 4.47 -16.63
CA THR A 178 1.52 4.86 -15.46
C THR A 178 1.77 3.65 -14.57
N PRO A 179 3.04 3.33 -14.24
CA PRO A 179 3.37 2.21 -13.38
C PRO A 179 2.76 2.32 -11.98
N LEU A 180 2.13 1.24 -11.50
CA LEU A 180 1.58 1.12 -10.16
C LEU A 180 2.63 0.56 -9.21
N LEU A 181 3.63 1.38 -8.88
CA LEU A 181 4.72 0.97 -8.00
C LEU A 181 4.37 1.23 -6.52
N ASP A 182 4.52 0.22 -5.67
CA ASP A 182 4.44 0.36 -4.20
C ASP A 182 5.50 1.33 -3.64
N SER A 183 6.60 1.51 -4.38
CA SER A 183 7.68 2.45 -4.09
C SER A 183 7.38 3.89 -4.51
N ALA A 184 6.20 4.16 -5.11
CA ALA A 184 5.83 5.51 -5.52
C ALA A 184 5.96 6.52 -4.36
N ASP A 185 6.53 7.68 -4.66
CA ASP A 185 6.84 8.73 -3.71
C ASP A 185 6.28 10.07 -4.21
N PRO A 186 5.42 10.76 -3.44
CA PRO A 186 4.96 10.41 -2.10
C PRO A 186 4.08 9.16 -2.05
N VAL A 187 3.92 8.59 -0.86
CA VAL A 187 2.83 7.65 -0.59
C VAL A 187 1.52 8.40 -0.77
N LEU A 188 0.63 7.85 -1.59
CA LEU A 188 -0.67 8.44 -1.89
C LEU A 188 -1.76 7.73 -1.07
N VAL A 189 -2.50 8.50 -0.27
CA VAL A 189 -3.55 7.99 0.61
C VAL A 189 -4.90 8.57 0.18
N PRO A 190 -5.78 7.77 -0.43
CA PRO A 190 -7.10 8.24 -0.87
C PRO A 190 -7.98 8.56 0.33
N LEU A 191 -8.47 9.80 0.40
CA LEU A 191 -9.34 10.22 1.49
C LEU A 191 -10.67 9.49 1.44
N GLU A 192 -11.24 9.27 0.26
CA GLU A 192 -12.56 8.64 0.03
C GLU A 192 -12.72 7.27 0.69
N THR A 193 -11.63 6.49 0.80
CA THR A 193 -11.60 5.16 1.44
C THR A 193 -10.86 5.15 2.77
N LEU A 194 -10.40 6.31 3.27
CA LEU A 194 -9.71 6.42 4.55
C LEU A 194 -10.69 6.33 5.73
N LEU A 195 -10.61 5.24 6.49
CA LEU A 195 -11.44 5.01 7.67
C LEU A 195 -11.11 5.97 8.81
N GLY A 196 -12.15 6.47 9.50
CA GLY A 196 -12.02 7.36 10.66
C GLY A 196 -11.40 8.71 10.34
N ARG A 197 -11.34 9.12 9.06
CA ARG A 197 -10.70 10.38 8.65
C ARG A 197 -11.37 11.59 9.29
N ASP A 198 -12.69 11.56 9.42
CA ASP A 198 -13.49 12.67 9.93
C ASP A 198 -13.56 12.70 11.46
N ASP A 199 -13.21 11.59 12.13
CA ASP A 199 -13.16 11.48 13.59
C ASP A 199 -11.82 11.94 14.19
N ALA A 200 -10.83 12.19 13.33
CA ALA A 200 -9.51 12.60 13.75
C ALA A 200 -9.53 14.00 14.40
N LYS A 201 -9.03 14.09 15.62
CA LYS A 201 -8.90 15.36 16.36
C LYS A 201 -7.58 16.05 16.00
N PHE A 202 -7.59 17.34 15.68
CA PHE A 202 -6.38 18.10 15.38
C PHE A 202 -6.19 19.27 16.35
N PRO A 203 -4.94 19.70 16.60
CA PRO A 203 -4.69 20.98 17.25
C PRO A 203 -5.38 22.13 16.50
N PRO A 204 -5.72 23.24 17.19
CA PRO A 204 -6.15 24.46 16.53
C PRO A 204 -5.14 24.89 15.46
N GLY A 205 -5.61 25.26 14.27
CA GLY A 205 -4.77 25.63 13.12
C GLY A 205 -4.29 24.46 12.25
N GLU A 206 -4.45 23.20 12.72
CA GLU A 206 -4.12 22.01 11.94
C GLU A 206 -5.36 21.22 11.48
N ILE A 207 -6.55 21.77 11.66
CA ILE A 207 -7.81 21.16 11.25
C ILE A 207 -7.80 21.01 9.72
N PRO A 208 -8.02 19.79 9.18
CA PRO A 208 -7.99 19.58 7.75
C PRO A 208 -9.13 20.32 7.04
N PRO A 209 -8.84 21.08 5.97
CA PRO A 209 -9.89 21.76 5.21
C PRO A 209 -10.88 20.83 4.52
N TRP A 210 -10.53 19.54 4.39
CA TRP A 210 -11.34 18.48 3.81
C TRP A 210 -12.26 17.76 4.82
N GLN A 211 -12.09 17.98 6.13
CA GLN A 211 -12.83 17.25 7.17
C GLN A 211 -14.34 17.47 7.03
N GLY A 212 -15.10 16.37 6.95
CA GLY A 212 -16.55 16.38 6.76
C GLY A 212 -17.02 16.84 5.37
N ARG A 213 -16.12 17.00 4.39
CA ARG A 213 -16.46 17.50 3.04
C ARG A 213 -16.29 16.47 1.92
N ILE A 214 -15.53 15.42 2.16
CA ILE A 214 -15.31 14.34 1.20
C ILE A 214 -16.29 13.22 1.52
N GLU A 215 -17.00 12.72 0.51
CA GLU A 215 -17.91 11.58 0.67
C GLU A 215 -17.14 10.27 0.87
N SER A 216 -17.60 9.41 1.78
CA SER A 216 -16.96 8.11 2.03
C SER A 216 -17.48 7.07 1.05
N GLN A 217 -16.59 6.27 0.48
CA GLN A 217 -17.00 5.15 -0.37
C GLN A 217 -17.46 3.93 0.41
N TRP A 218 -17.10 3.82 1.69
CA TRP A 218 -17.53 2.72 2.58
C TRP A 218 -18.92 2.94 3.19
N ALA A 219 -19.51 4.11 3.02
CA ALA A 219 -20.85 4.44 3.50
C ALA A 219 -21.96 4.14 2.48
N ARG A 220 -21.63 3.40 1.40
CA ARG A 220 -22.58 2.92 0.38
C ARG A 220 -22.97 1.48 0.59
#